data_AF-A0A7L5FZJ0-F1
#
_entry.id   AF-A0A7L5FZJ0-F1
#
_cell.length_a   1.000
_cell.length_b   1.000
_cell.length_c   1.000
_cell.angle_alpha   90.00
_cell.angle_beta   90.00
_cell.angle_gamma   90.00
#
_symmetry.space_group_name_H-M   'P 1'
#
loop_
_entity.id
_entity.type
_entity.pdbx_description
1 polymer ?
#
loop_
_entity_poly.entity_id
_entity_poly.type
_entity_poly.pdbx_seq_one_letter_code
_entity_poly.pdbx_strand_id
1 'polypeptide(L)'
;MNKRLLCFITSFRNSSINWFILKTSLYLFIFLMLSPYFGSAQVGINTDTIDPYAILQIESTDKGVLFPRLSIADRDAITAAAAATGNPVPSGLTIYCTDCCQNGTGSIYYYNGVAWKSLDNSCRDVNAPPACIDLTTTITDENHMESGNNSDDTPALLIDGNTVLAAQTNNERDKLEMHKTDKDNVAFDFSENLPVGYKIRLYFNDSQRPANGGGFRLGLDVSPELNGVQTGQNVDTENGTLPNSTVTSSGNDHILTMTLNSITDHLKVVSSNDDRDHVYLLEIKLFDNNDVEIPLTCN
;
A
#
# COMPACT_ATOMS: atom_id res chain seq x y z
N MET A 1 -114.38 38.22 7.41
CA MET A 1 -113.12 38.75 6.82
C MET A 1 -112.01 38.47 7.85
N ASN A 2 -111.24 37.38 7.77
CA ASN A 2 -110.17 37.00 6.82
C ASN A 2 -108.77 37.57 7.20
N LYS A 3 -107.77 36.66 7.30
CA LYS A 3 -106.28 36.80 7.34
C LYS A 3 -105.62 37.01 8.72
N ARG A 4 -104.93 36.01 9.30
CA ARG A 4 -103.57 35.44 9.04
C ARG A 4 -102.40 36.41 9.34
N LEU A 5 -101.54 36.06 10.30
CA LEU A 5 -100.10 36.41 10.33
C LEU A 5 -99.38 35.42 11.28
N LEU A 6 -98.91 34.28 10.76
CA LEU A 6 -97.54 33.98 10.29
C LEU A 6 -96.41 34.16 11.33
N CYS A 7 -96.06 33.00 11.90
CA CYS A 7 -94.73 32.48 12.23
C CYS A 7 -93.53 33.34 11.75
N PHE A 8 -92.72 33.80 12.70
CA PHE A 8 -91.34 34.23 12.49
C PHE A 8 -90.41 33.28 13.27
N ILE A 9 -90.01 32.17 12.63
CA ILE A 9 -88.86 31.39 13.07
C ILE A 9 -87.63 32.07 12.47
N THR A 10 -86.85 32.70 13.33
CA THR A 10 -85.54 33.27 13.01
C THR A 10 -84.55 32.14 12.72
N SER A 11 -84.16 31.94 11.46
CA SER A 11 -83.00 31.12 11.10
C SER A 11 -81.72 31.94 11.30
N PHE A 12 -81.17 31.90 12.52
CA PHE A 12 -79.86 32.49 12.81
C PHE A 12 -78.73 31.58 12.27
N ARG A 13 -78.26 31.89 11.05
CA ARG A 13 -76.85 31.99 10.62
C ARG A 13 -75.82 30.98 11.17
N ASN A 14 -75.86 29.72 10.72
CA ASN A 14 -74.78 28.72 10.91
C ASN A 14 -73.49 28.99 10.08
N SER A 15 -73.55 29.83 9.04
CA SER A 15 -72.45 30.02 8.08
C SER A 15 -71.22 30.74 8.67
N SER A 16 -71.43 31.72 9.56
CA SER A 16 -70.34 32.49 10.15
C SER A 16 -69.50 31.67 11.14
N ILE A 17 -70.11 30.78 11.94
CA ILE A 17 -69.40 29.93 12.91
C ILE A 17 -68.51 28.91 12.17
N ASN A 18 -69.04 28.28 11.11
CA ASN A 18 -68.28 27.32 10.30
C ASN A 18 -67.10 27.96 9.59
N TRP A 19 -67.23 29.20 9.12
CA TRP A 19 -66.12 29.96 8.54
C TRP A 19 -65.01 30.20 9.57
N PHE A 20 -65.36 30.61 10.79
CA PHE A 20 -64.38 30.80 11.87
C PHE A 20 -63.69 29.49 12.21
N ILE A 21 -64.43 28.39 12.38
CA ILE A 21 -63.86 27.06 12.68
C ILE A 21 -62.92 26.58 11.55
N LEU A 22 -63.30 26.76 10.28
CA LEU A 22 -62.47 26.37 9.13
C LEU A 22 -61.16 27.16 9.08
N LYS A 23 -61.19 28.47 9.36
CA LYS A 23 -60.00 29.32 9.39
C LYS A 23 -59.08 28.96 10.55
N THR A 24 -59.61 28.76 11.75
CA THR A 24 -58.80 28.39 12.92
C THR A 24 -58.18 27.00 12.76
N SER A 25 -58.94 26.05 12.19
CA SER A 25 -58.44 24.72 11.84
C SER A 25 -57.31 24.78 10.80
N LEU A 26 -57.44 25.64 9.78
CA LEU A 26 -56.40 25.86 8.78
C LEU A 26 -55.12 26.47 9.41
N TYR A 27 -55.23 27.46 10.29
CA TYR A 27 -54.07 28.05 10.98
C TYR A 27 -53.37 27.03 11.89
N LEU A 28 -54.13 26.20 12.62
CA LEU A 28 -53.56 25.15 13.46
C LEU A 28 -52.84 24.09 12.62
N PHE A 29 -53.41 23.71 11.47
CA PHE A 29 -52.81 22.77 10.54
C PHE A 29 -51.50 23.31 9.94
N ILE A 30 -51.47 24.58 9.56
CA ILE A 30 -50.26 25.27 9.09
C ILE A 30 -49.22 25.31 10.22
N PHE A 31 -49.60 25.66 11.45
CA PHE A 31 -48.68 25.67 12.60
C PHE A 31 -48.08 24.29 12.90
N LEU A 32 -48.88 23.23 12.85
CA LEU A 32 -48.40 21.85 13.04
C LEU A 32 -47.42 21.42 11.94
N MET A 33 -47.71 21.76 10.68
CA MET A 33 -46.85 21.46 9.53
C MET A 33 -45.56 22.28 9.52
N LEU A 34 -45.55 23.48 10.11
CA LEU A 34 -44.36 24.33 10.20
C LEU A 34 -43.49 24.06 11.44
N SER A 35 -44.00 23.33 12.43
CA SER A 35 -43.27 23.02 13.67
C SER A 35 -41.96 22.21 13.52
N PRO A 36 -41.81 21.23 12.58
CA PRO A 36 -40.57 20.47 12.47
C PRO A 36 -39.40 21.26 11.87
N TYR A 37 -39.64 22.44 11.28
CA TYR A 37 -38.57 23.26 10.67
C TYR A 37 -37.76 24.07 11.70
N PHE A 38 -38.14 24.04 12.98
CA PHE A 38 -37.43 24.73 14.07
C PHE A 38 -36.61 23.79 14.97
N GLY A 39 -36.54 22.48 14.64
CA GLY A 39 -35.71 21.53 15.37
C GLY A 39 -34.25 21.59 14.91
N SER A 40 -33.32 21.87 15.81
CA SER A 40 -31.88 21.67 15.53
C SER A 40 -31.60 20.16 15.48
N ALA A 41 -31.10 19.66 14.36
CA ALA A 41 -30.84 18.22 14.14
C ALA A 41 -29.53 17.71 14.77
N GLN A 42 -29.09 18.34 15.86
CA GLN A 42 -27.90 17.91 16.61
C GLN A 42 -28.26 16.72 17.50
N VAL A 43 -27.37 15.74 17.59
CA VAL A 43 -27.52 14.56 18.44
C VAL A 43 -26.54 14.68 19.60
N GLY A 44 -27.07 14.95 20.79
CA GLY A 44 -26.33 14.83 22.05
C GLY A 44 -26.65 13.50 22.70
N ILE A 45 -25.62 12.72 23.07
CA ILE A 45 -25.79 11.51 23.89
C ILE A 45 -25.12 11.76 25.24
N ASN A 46 -25.93 11.72 26.29
CA ASN A 46 -25.50 11.94 27.67
C ASN A 46 -24.88 13.33 27.91
N THR A 47 -25.34 14.34 27.16
CA THR A 47 -25.02 15.77 27.33
C THR A 47 -26.21 16.62 26.92
N ASP A 48 -26.49 17.68 27.67
CA ASP A 48 -27.56 18.65 27.38
C ASP A 48 -27.03 19.94 26.75
N THR A 49 -25.70 20.13 26.74
CA THR A 49 -25.01 21.30 26.18
C THR A 49 -24.09 20.86 25.05
N ILE A 50 -24.65 20.80 23.83
CA ILE A 50 -23.92 20.40 22.62
C ILE A 50 -23.08 21.57 22.11
N ASP A 51 -21.83 21.30 21.74
CA ASP A 51 -20.94 22.26 21.09
C ASP A 51 -21.57 22.72 19.76
N PRO A 52 -21.61 24.04 19.46
CA PRO A 52 -22.26 24.57 18.26
C PRO A 52 -21.63 24.07 16.94
N TYR A 53 -20.42 23.51 16.99
CA TYR A 53 -19.73 22.91 15.84
C TYR A 53 -19.90 21.38 15.75
N ALA A 54 -20.61 20.75 16.69
CA ALA A 54 -20.86 19.31 16.71
C ALA A 54 -22.28 18.97 16.21
N ILE A 55 -22.36 18.11 15.19
CA ILE A 55 -23.63 17.47 14.80
C ILE A 55 -23.92 16.26 15.70
N LEU A 56 -22.87 15.58 16.20
CA LEU A 56 -22.96 14.47 17.14
C LEU A 56 -21.94 14.70 18.28
N GLN A 57 -22.42 14.78 19.52
CA GLN A 57 -21.57 14.84 20.72
C GLN A 57 -21.98 13.73 21.68
N ILE A 58 -20.99 13.00 22.19
CA ILE A 58 -21.19 11.87 23.10
C ILE A 58 -20.26 12.08 24.30
N GLU A 59 -20.83 12.14 25.50
CA GLU A 59 -20.06 12.25 26.74
C GLU A 59 -20.26 11.01 27.60
N SER A 60 -19.18 10.39 28.04
CA SER A 60 -19.22 9.28 29.01
C SER A 60 -17.86 9.13 29.68
N THR A 61 -17.86 8.74 30.94
CA THR A 61 -16.64 8.45 31.71
C THR A 61 -16.36 6.95 31.83
N ASP A 62 -17.32 6.09 31.43
CA ASP A 62 -17.31 4.64 31.66
C ASP A 62 -17.67 3.80 30.42
N LYS A 63 -18.09 4.43 29.32
CA LYS A 63 -18.46 3.79 28.05
C LYS A 63 -17.72 4.43 26.88
N GLY A 64 -17.48 3.63 25.85
CA GLY A 64 -16.90 4.08 24.59
C GLY A 64 -17.89 4.02 23.42
N VAL A 65 -17.42 4.42 22.24
CA VAL A 65 -18.15 4.28 20.98
C VAL A 65 -17.61 3.08 20.24
N LEU A 66 -18.51 2.16 19.84
CA LEU A 66 -18.16 1.05 18.97
C LEU A 66 -18.46 1.43 17.52
N PHE A 67 -17.42 1.76 16.75
CA PHE A 67 -17.54 1.97 15.31
C PHE A 67 -17.89 0.67 14.56
N PRO A 68 -18.43 0.73 13.33
CA PRO A 68 -18.59 -0.45 12.48
C PRO A 68 -17.29 -1.24 12.42
N ARG A 69 -17.36 -2.53 12.79
CA ARG A 69 -16.22 -3.43 12.84
C ARG A 69 -16.19 -4.25 11.56
N LEU A 70 -15.16 -4.05 10.77
CA LEU A 70 -15.02 -4.68 9.45
C LEU A 70 -13.74 -5.51 9.40
N SER A 71 -13.78 -6.62 8.68
CA SER A 71 -12.54 -7.24 8.19
C SER A 71 -11.93 -6.41 7.08
N ILE A 72 -10.68 -6.70 6.69
CA ILE A 72 -10.08 -6.10 5.50
C ILE A 72 -10.91 -6.37 4.25
N ALA A 73 -11.43 -7.58 4.10
CA ALA A 73 -12.26 -7.95 2.96
C ALA A 73 -13.54 -7.11 2.91
N ASP A 74 -14.20 -6.91 4.05
CA ASP A 74 -15.40 -6.07 4.14
C ASP A 74 -15.10 -4.60 3.86
N ARG A 75 -13.98 -4.09 4.39
CA ARG A 75 -13.53 -2.72 4.13
C ARG A 75 -13.22 -2.50 2.66
N ASP A 76 -12.44 -3.39 2.04
CA ASP A 76 -12.03 -3.24 0.65
C ASP A 76 -13.21 -3.41 -0.31
N ALA A 77 -14.23 -4.19 0.07
CA ALA A 77 -15.50 -4.28 -0.63
C ALA A 77 -16.25 -2.94 -0.71
N ILE A 78 -16.09 -2.04 0.27
CA ILE A 78 -16.65 -0.68 0.22
C ILE A 78 -16.03 0.10 -0.95
N THR A 79 -14.70 0.07 -1.07
CA THR A 79 -13.98 0.75 -2.15
C THR A 79 -14.33 0.14 -3.52
N ALA A 80 -14.41 -1.19 -3.60
CA ALA A 80 -14.78 -1.89 -4.82
C ALA A 80 -16.22 -1.55 -5.27
N ALA A 81 -17.17 -1.53 -4.34
CA ALA A 81 -18.56 -1.16 -4.63
C ALA A 81 -18.69 0.33 -5.04
N ALA A 82 -17.92 1.22 -4.41
CA ALA A 82 -17.84 2.62 -4.78
C ALA A 82 -17.36 2.79 -6.24
N ALA A 83 -16.29 2.08 -6.62
CA ALA A 83 -15.78 2.08 -7.99
C ALA A 83 -16.81 1.52 -8.99
N ALA A 84 -17.48 0.42 -8.66
CA ALA A 84 -18.46 -0.21 -9.53
C ALA A 84 -19.73 0.63 -9.76
N THR A 85 -20.15 1.41 -8.75
CA THR A 85 -21.37 2.24 -8.81
C THR A 85 -21.11 3.68 -9.25
N GLY A 86 -19.84 4.10 -9.34
CA GLY A 86 -19.46 5.48 -9.62
C GLY A 86 -19.72 6.45 -8.45
N ASN A 87 -20.09 5.95 -7.27
CA ASN A 87 -20.28 6.74 -6.07
C ASN A 87 -19.02 6.66 -5.21
N PRO A 88 -18.20 7.72 -5.11
CA PRO A 88 -16.96 7.66 -4.37
C PRO A 88 -17.20 7.47 -2.86
N VAL A 89 -16.28 6.77 -2.20
CA VAL A 89 -16.27 6.68 -0.73
C VAL A 89 -16.03 8.09 -0.16
N PRO A 90 -16.88 8.58 0.76
CA PRO A 90 -16.71 9.92 1.32
C PRO A 90 -15.46 10.00 2.20
N SER A 91 -14.66 11.05 2.02
CA SER A 91 -13.52 11.35 2.89
C SER A 91 -13.98 11.56 4.34
N GLY A 92 -13.24 11.00 5.30
CA GLY A 92 -13.57 11.02 6.72
C GLY A 92 -14.44 9.85 7.18
N LEU A 93 -14.91 8.97 6.27
CA LEU A 93 -15.59 7.74 6.67
C LEU A 93 -14.69 6.92 7.60
N THR A 94 -15.15 6.66 8.82
CA THR A 94 -14.35 6.06 9.90
C THR A 94 -14.94 4.72 10.31
N ILE A 95 -14.08 3.71 10.46
CA ILE A 95 -14.41 2.34 10.83
C ILE A 95 -13.39 1.79 11.81
N TYR A 96 -13.69 0.67 12.46
CA TYR A 96 -12.69 -0.16 13.12
C TYR A 96 -12.39 -1.37 12.23
N CYS A 97 -11.15 -1.51 11.74
CA CYS A 97 -10.75 -2.71 11.01
C CYS A 97 -10.09 -3.72 11.95
N THR A 98 -10.55 -4.97 11.93
CA THR A 98 -10.14 -6.01 12.88
C THR A 98 -8.83 -6.71 12.55
N ASP A 99 -8.45 -6.73 11.27
CA ASP A 99 -7.35 -7.54 10.71
C ASP A 99 -6.61 -6.82 9.58
N CYS A 100 -6.66 -5.48 9.56
CA CYS A 100 -5.98 -4.69 8.54
C CYS A 100 -4.51 -4.39 8.84
N CYS A 101 -4.06 -4.55 10.09
CA CYS A 101 -2.68 -4.27 10.47
C CYS A 101 -1.80 -5.52 10.31
N GLN A 102 -0.63 -5.37 9.70
CA GLN A 102 0.27 -6.51 9.44
C GLN A 102 0.80 -7.19 10.70
N ASN A 103 0.86 -6.49 11.82
CA ASN A 103 1.18 -7.06 13.14
C ASN A 103 0.04 -7.92 13.74
N GLY A 104 -1.05 -8.16 12.99
CA GLY A 104 -2.20 -8.97 13.41
C GLY A 104 -3.16 -8.23 14.36
N THR A 105 -2.96 -6.94 14.59
CA THR A 105 -3.85 -6.12 15.43
C THR A 105 -4.95 -5.46 14.60
N GLY A 106 -5.99 -4.99 15.28
CA GLY A 106 -7.02 -4.13 14.69
C GLY A 106 -6.77 -2.66 15.01
N SER A 107 -7.24 -1.76 14.15
CA SER A 107 -7.08 -0.31 14.33
C SER A 107 -8.30 0.45 13.82
N ILE A 108 -8.44 1.70 14.28
CA ILE A 108 -9.37 2.66 13.69
C ILE A 108 -8.78 3.13 12.36
N TYR A 109 -9.58 3.00 11.31
CA TYR A 109 -9.26 3.46 9.97
C TYR A 109 -10.21 4.57 9.53
N TYR A 110 -9.68 5.52 8.77
CA TYR A 110 -10.48 6.50 8.04
C TYR A 110 -10.12 6.50 6.56
N TYR A 111 -11.09 6.80 5.71
CA TYR A 111 -10.83 7.01 4.29
C TYR A 111 -10.42 8.47 4.05
N ASN A 112 -9.25 8.71 3.47
CA ASN A 112 -8.73 10.07 3.25
C ASN A 112 -9.15 10.69 1.90
N GLY A 113 -10.07 10.05 1.18
CA GLY A 113 -10.45 10.42 -0.19
C GLY A 113 -9.74 9.60 -1.28
N VAL A 114 -8.59 9.00 -0.96
CA VAL A 114 -7.77 8.21 -1.91
C VAL A 114 -7.56 6.78 -1.43
N ALA A 115 -7.30 6.59 -0.13
CA ALA A 115 -7.00 5.30 0.47
C ALA A 115 -7.46 5.24 1.93
N TRP A 116 -7.60 4.02 2.43
CA TRP A 116 -7.77 3.75 3.85
C TRP A 116 -6.47 4.04 4.60
N LYS A 117 -6.57 4.79 5.70
CA LYS A 117 -5.44 5.14 6.57
C LYS A 117 -5.77 4.78 8.01
N SER A 118 -4.82 4.11 8.66
CA SER A 118 -4.88 3.83 10.09
C SER A 118 -4.61 5.09 10.91
N LEU A 119 -5.27 5.24 12.05
CA LEU A 119 -4.91 6.23 13.07
C LEU A 119 -3.81 5.73 14.03
N ASP A 120 -3.52 4.44 14.00
CA ASP A 120 -2.38 3.84 14.69
C ASP A 120 -1.15 3.87 13.79
N ASN A 121 -0.09 4.54 14.24
CA ASN A 121 1.17 4.69 13.51
C ASN A 121 1.98 3.38 13.42
N SER A 122 1.72 2.42 14.31
CA SER A 122 2.34 1.09 14.29
C SER A 122 1.61 0.11 13.36
N CYS A 123 0.41 0.50 12.90
CA CYS A 123 -0.39 -0.29 11.98
C CYS A 123 -0.05 0.05 10.52
N ARG A 124 0.79 -0.80 9.92
CA ARG A 124 0.93 -0.87 8.46
C ARG A 124 -0.21 -1.70 7.87
N ASP A 125 -0.87 -1.17 6.85
CA ASP A 125 -1.90 -1.91 6.12
C ASP A 125 -1.31 -3.18 5.51
N VAL A 126 -1.97 -4.32 5.67
CA VAL A 126 -1.48 -5.61 5.11
C VAL A 126 -1.30 -5.59 3.59
N ASN A 127 -1.99 -4.69 2.88
CA ASN A 127 -1.86 -4.53 1.43
C ASN A 127 -0.90 -3.39 1.04
N ALA A 128 -0.33 -2.64 2.00
CA ALA A 128 0.61 -1.57 1.71
C ALA A 128 2.06 -2.08 1.65
N PRO A 129 2.88 -1.57 0.71
CA PRO A 129 4.30 -1.85 0.70
C PRO A 129 4.96 -1.30 1.97
N PRO A 130 6.01 -1.95 2.48
CA PRO A 130 6.79 -1.46 3.61
C PRO A 130 7.56 -0.19 3.23
N ALA A 131 7.84 0.67 4.22
CA ALA A 131 8.61 1.90 3.99
C ALA A 131 10.08 1.63 3.68
N CYS A 132 10.60 0.49 4.13
CA CYS A 132 11.94 -0.04 3.90
C CYS A 132 11.92 -1.54 4.24
N ILE A 133 12.91 -2.30 3.77
CA ILE A 133 13.15 -3.70 4.15
C ILE A 133 14.64 -3.84 4.42
N ASP A 134 15.05 -4.39 5.55
CA ASP A 134 16.47 -4.62 5.78
C ASP A 134 16.95 -5.79 4.90
N LEU A 135 18.07 -5.58 4.22
CA LEU A 135 18.75 -6.59 3.43
C LEU A 135 20.02 -7.04 4.13
N THR A 136 20.18 -8.35 4.33
CA THR A 136 21.47 -8.95 4.69
C THR A 136 22.10 -9.55 3.44
N THR A 137 23.36 -9.23 3.19
CA THR A 137 24.12 -9.84 2.08
C THR A 137 25.14 -10.80 2.67
N THR A 138 25.17 -12.03 2.15
CA THR A 138 26.08 -13.08 2.60
C THR A 138 26.86 -13.64 1.43
N ILE A 139 28.17 -13.74 1.58
CA ILE A 139 29.04 -14.47 0.65
C ILE A 139 29.05 -15.94 1.10
N THR A 140 28.59 -16.85 0.24
CA THR A 140 28.34 -18.27 0.62
C THR A 140 29.33 -19.26 0.02
N ASP A 141 30.08 -18.83 -1.00
CA ASP A 141 31.24 -19.54 -1.57
C ASP A 141 32.14 -18.47 -2.19
N GLU A 142 33.42 -18.46 -1.82
CA GLU A 142 34.38 -17.38 -2.06
C GLU A 142 35.68 -17.89 -2.70
N ASN A 143 35.57 -18.82 -3.65
CA ASN A 143 36.76 -19.39 -4.29
C ASN A 143 37.69 -18.30 -4.87
N HIS A 144 37.16 -17.13 -5.29
CA HIS A 144 37.96 -15.99 -5.75
C HIS A 144 37.43 -14.58 -5.42
N MET A 145 36.38 -14.39 -4.62
CA MET A 145 35.98 -13.02 -4.24
C MET A 145 37.04 -12.41 -3.31
N GLU A 146 37.80 -11.42 -3.77
CA GLU A 146 38.69 -10.64 -2.89
C GLU A 146 37.83 -9.82 -1.91
N SER A 147 37.41 -10.44 -0.80
CA SER A 147 37.11 -9.71 0.44
C SER A 147 38.42 -9.04 0.83
N GLY A 148 38.55 -7.74 0.58
CA GLY A 148 39.82 -7.02 0.63
C GLY A 148 40.57 -7.18 1.96
N ASN A 149 41.43 -8.20 2.06
CA ASN A 149 42.54 -8.44 2.99
C ASN A 149 42.37 -8.08 4.49
N ASN A 150 41.15 -7.94 5.00
CA ASN A 150 40.85 -7.82 6.42
C ASN A 150 39.62 -8.67 6.70
N SER A 151 39.72 -9.54 7.71
CA SER A 151 38.69 -10.45 8.20
C SER A 151 37.50 -9.74 8.88
N ASP A 152 37.05 -8.62 8.32
CA ASP A 152 35.74 -8.02 8.56
C ASP A 152 34.96 -8.17 7.25
N ASP A 153 34.46 -9.39 7.03
CA ASP A 153 33.69 -9.85 5.87
C ASP A 153 32.32 -9.17 5.79
N THR A 154 32.31 -7.87 5.53
CA THR A 154 31.14 -7.20 4.98
C THR A 154 31.29 -7.20 3.46
N PRO A 155 30.36 -7.79 2.69
CA PRO A 155 30.39 -7.67 1.24
C PRO A 155 30.47 -6.19 0.86
N ALA A 156 31.28 -5.89 -0.17
CA ALA A 156 31.45 -4.54 -0.71
C ALA A 156 30.12 -3.78 -0.78
N LEU A 157 30.13 -2.48 -0.48
CA LEU A 157 28.97 -1.61 -0.28
C LEU A 157 27.90 -1.73 -1.39
N LEU A 158 27.06 -2.74 -1.27
CA LEU A 158 25.77 -2.83 -1.96
C LEU A 158 24.84 -1.91 -1.16
N ILE A 159 24.07 -1.06 -1.83
CA ILE A 159 23.22 0.00 -1.27
C ILE A 159 23.96 1.33 -1.02
N ASP A 160 24.92 1.70 -1.89
CA ASP A 160 25.55 3.03 -1.89
C ASP A 160 24.87 4.05 -2.83
N GLY A 161 23.93 3.59 -3.66
CA GLY A 161 23.18 4.35 -4.64
C GLY A 161 23.84 4.45 -6.02
N ASN A 162 25.03 3.88 -6.21
CA ASN A 162 25.81 4.01 -7.44
C ASN A 162 25.52 2.87 -8.42
N THR A 163 24.68 3.16 -9.41
CA THR A 163 24.20 2.16 -10.38
C THR A 163 25.12 1.91 -11.58
N VAL A 164 26.28 2.57 -11.66
CA VAL A 164 27.22 2.48 -12.79
C VAL A 164 28.66 2.46 -12.30
N LEU A 165 29.54 1.76 -13.01
CA LEU A 165 30.94 1.60 -12.57
C LEU A 165 31.67 2.95 -12.45
N ALA A 166 31.37 3.91 -13.33
CA ALA A 166 32.02 5.22 -13.32
C ALA A 166 31.69 6.08 -12.09
N ALA A 167 30.61 5.78 -11.37
CA ALA A 167 30.19 6.49 -10.15
C ALA A 167 30.81 5.90 -8.87
N GLN A 168 31.38 4.70 -8.94
CA GLN A 168 32.01 4.01 -7.82
C GLN A 168 33.27 4.78 -7.36
N THR A 169 33.33 5.17 -6.09
CA THR A 169 34.32 6.13 -5.57
C THR A 169 35.65 5.50 -5.11
N ASN A 170 35.68 4.20 -4.82
CA ASN A 170 36.88 3.48 -4.36
C ASN A 170 37.21 2.29 -5.27
N ASN A 171 38.50 2.04 -5.51
CA ASN A 171 38.92 1.17 -6.61
C ASN A 171 38.66 -0.34 -6.41
N GLU A 172 38.52 -0.84 -5.18
CA GLU A 172 38.45 -2.30 -4.89
C GLU A 172 37.47 -2.70 -3.76
N ARG A 173 37.02 -1.77 -2.88
CA ARG A 173 36.14 -2.10 -1.73
C ARG A 173 34.64 -1.85 -1.95
N ASP A 174 34.28 -1.22 -3.06
CA ASP A 174 32.88 -0.84 -3.36
C ASP A 174 32.31 -1.69 -4.50
N LYS A 175 33.06 -2.69 -4.97
CA LYS A 175 32.66 -3.55 -6.08
C LYS A 175 32.73 -4.98 -5.60
N LEU A 176 31.67 -5.75 -5.85
CA LEU A 176 31.72 -7.18 -5.67
C LEU A 176 32.12 -7.81 -7.01
N GLU A 177 33.41 -8.12 -7.15
CA GLU A 177 33.93 -8.84 -8.30
C GLU A 177 33.59 -10.32 -8.19
N MET A 178 32.70 -10.78 -9.08
CA MET A 178 32.33 -12.17 -9.20
C MET A 178 33.18 -12.81 -10.31
N HIS A 179 34.14 -13.63 -9.89
CA HIS A 179 34.96 -14.47 -10.72
C HIS A 179 34.16 -15.67 -11.21
N LYS A 180 34.44 -16.11 -12.44
CA LYS A 180 33.73 -17.20 -13.10
C LYS A 180 34.45 -18.55 -12.98
N THR A 181 35.55 -18.63 -12.23
CA THR A 181 36.24 -19.88 -11.86
C THR A 181 35.73 -20.37 -10.51
N ASP A 182 35.02 -21.50 -10.49
CA ASP A 182 34.51 -22.20 -9.30
C ASP A 182 33.25 -21.63 -8.61
N LYS A 183 32.48 -20.77 -9.31
CA LYS A 183 31.17 -20.21 -8.90
C LYS A 183 31.20 -19.42 -7.58
N ASP A 184 31.30 -18.11 -7.70
CA ASP A 184 31.06 -17.21 -6.57
C ASP A 184 29.57 -17.13 -6.30
N ASN A 185 29.20 -17.26 -5.02
CA ASN A 185 27.80 -17.30 -4.59
C ASN A 185 27.51 -16.17 -3.60
N VAL A 186 26.58 -15.30 -3.98
CA VAL A 186 26.11 -14.19 -3.17
C VAL A 186 24.64 -14.43 -2.83
N ALA A 187 24.31 -14.33 -1.55
CA ALA A 187 22.98 -14.48 -1.01
C ALA A 187 22.47 -13.12 -0.51
N PHE A 188 21.22 -12.83 -0.82
CA PHE A 188 20.51 -11.62 -0.42
C PHE A 188 19.27 -12.04 0.37
N ASP A 189 19.33 -11.88 1.70
CA ASP A 189 18.27 -12.22 2.63
C ASP A 189 17.45 -10.98 2.97
N PHE A 190 16.16 -10.99 2.64
CA PHE A 190 15.24 -9.90 2.97
C PHE A 190 14.62 -10.14 4.34
N SER A 191 14.50 -9.09 5.17
CA SER A 191 13.91 -9.19 6.51
C SER A 191 12.40 -9.51 6.52
N GLU A 192 11.75 -9.43 5.36
CA GLU A 192 10.34 -9.74 5.16
C GLU A 192 10.12 -10.45 3.82
N ASN A 193 9.05 -11.25 3.72
CA ASN A 193 8.65 -11.90 2.48
C ASN A 193 8.25 -10.87 1.42
N LEU A 194 8.91 -10.90 0.27
CA LEU A 194 8.57 -10.09 -0.90
C LEU A 194 7.40 -10.74 -1.65
N PRO A 195 6.29 -10.02 -1.89
CA PRO A 195 5.14 -10.56 -2.58
C PRO A 195 5.31 -10.57 -4.11
N VAL A 196 4.42 -11.31 -4.78
CA VAL A 196 4.35 -11.37 -6.25
C VAL A 196 4.15 -9.98 -6.84
N GLY A 197 4.89 -9.71 -7.92
CA GLY A 197 4.86 -8.46 -8.70
C GLY A 197 5.96 -7.47 -8.31
N TYR A 198 6.55 -7.60 -7.12
CA TYR A 198 7.68 -6.75 -6.71
C TYR A 198 8.83 -6.99 -7.67
N LYS A 199 9.68 -5.97 -7.83
CA LYS A 199 10.80 -6.02 -8.76
C LYS A 199 12.12 -5.88 -8.03
N ILE A 200 13.04 -6.79 -8.33
CA ILE A 200 14.43 -6.67 -7.90
C ILE A 200 15.25 -6.23 -9.11
N ARG A 201 16.03 -5.17 -8.95
CA ARG A 201 16.98 -4.70 -9.95
C ARG A 201 18.39 -4.93 -9.44
N LEU A 202 19.17 -5.64 -10.23
CA LEU A 202 20.58 -5.86 -9.99
C LEU A 202 21.38 -5.09 -11.05
N TYR A 203 22.34 -4.30 -10.61
CA TYR A 203 23.18 -3.46 -11.45
C TYR A 203 24.57 -4.07 -11.54
N PHE A 204 25.05 -4.26 -12.76
CA PHE A 204 26.30 -4.94 -13.02
C PHE A 204 27.15 -4.19 -14.03
N ASN A 205 28.45 -4.49 -14.03
CA ASN A 205 29.36 -4.03 -15.06
C ASN A 205 30.25 -5.15 -15.59
N ASP A 206 30.41 -5.23 -16.92
CA ASP A 206 31.17 -6.26 -17.62
C ASP A 206 32.51 -5.77 -18.21
N SER A 207 33.04 -4.62 -17.75
CA SER A 207 34.23 -3.96 -18.35
C SER A 207 35.51 -4.79 -18.36
N GLN A 208 35.60 -5.87 -17.58
CA GLN A 208 36.72 -6.81 -17.65
C GLN A 208 36.60 -7.82 -18.81
N ARG A 209 35.47 -7.87 -19.52
CA ARG A 209 35.27 -8.76 -20.66
C ARG A 209 36.05 -8.29 -21.90
N PRO A 210 36.89 -9.12 -22.54
CA PRO A 210 37.46 -8.81 -23.84
C PRO A 210 36.35 -8.64 -24.88
N ALA A 211 36.44 -7.60 -25.73
CA ALA A 211 35.45 -7.24 -26.76
C ALA A 211 35.25 -8.28 -27.90
N ASN A 212 35.53 -9.56 -27.65
CA ASN A 212 35.52 -10.63 -28.63
C ASN A 212 34.09 -11.17 -28.87
N GLY A 213 33.25 -10.37 -29.53
CA GLY A 213 32.26 -10.78 -30.53
C GLY A 213 31.19 -11.83 -30.19
N GLY A 214 31.15 -12.40 -28.99
CA GLY A 214 30.04 -13.22 -28.51
C GLY A 214 28.95 -12.30 -27.99
N GLY A 215 27.69 -12.52 -28.37
CA GLY A 215 26.55 -11.72 -27.91
C GLY A 215 26.44 -11.61 -26.37
N PHE A 216 25.48 -10.80 -25.95
CA PHE A 216 25.15 -10.51 -24.55
C PHE A 216 25.10 -11.79 -23.68
N ARG A 217 26.08 -11.92 -22.79
CA ARG A 217 26.27 -13.06 -21.86
C ARG A 217 26.92 -12.51 -20.59
N LEU A 218 26.13 -12.17 -19.57
CA LEU A 218 26.69 -11.64 -18.32
C LEU A 218 27.33 -12.76 -17.50
N GLY A 219 26.83 -13.99 -17.61
CA GLY A 219 27.39 -15.10 -16.85
C GLY A 219 26.92 -15.08 -15.40
N LEU A 220 25.63 -14.82 -15.19
CA LEU A 220 24.99 -14.81 -13.89
C LEU A 220 23.74 -15.69 -13.93
N ASP A 221 23.61 -16.49 -12.88
CA ASP A 221 22.49 -17.35 -12.56
C ASP A 221 21.83 -16.78 -11.30
N VAL A 222 20.56 -16.37 -11.41
CA VAL A 222 19.84 -15.65 -10.35
C VAL A 222 18.55 -16.38 -10.01
N SER A 223 18.50 -16.88 -8.77
CA SER A 223 17.47 -17.78 -8.28
C SER A 223 16.74 -17.17 -7.08
N PRO A 224 15.44 -16.82 -7.20
CA PRO A 224 14.61 -16.45 -6.07
C PRO A 224 14.15 -17.69 -5.28
N GLU A 225 14.25 -17.60 -3.96
CA GLU A 225 13.96 -18.68 -3.03
C GLU A 225 13.00 -18.21 -1.92
N LEU A 226 12.27 -19.16 -1.34
CA LEU A 226 11.47 -19.00 -0.13
C LEU A 226 11.87 -20.09 0.85
N ASN A 227 12.37 -19.73 2.03
CA ASN A 227 12.85 -20.68 3.03
C ASN A 227 13.86 -21.71 2.46
N GLY A 228 14.77 -21.26 1.57
CA GLY A 228 15.79 -22.10 0.94
C GLY A 228 15.27 -23.05 -0.15
N VAL A 229 14.03 -22.88 -0.61
CA VAL A 229 13.46 -23.62 -1.74
C VAL A 229 13.23 -22.66 -2.90
N GLN A 230 13.72 -22.98 -4.10
CA GLN A 230 13.47 -22.18 -5.30
C GLN A 230 11.96 -22.09 -5.57
N THR A 231 11.42 -20.87 -5.57
CA THR A 231 9.99 -20.63 -5.82
C THR A 231 9.70 -20.06 -7.20
N GLY A 232 10.70 -19.42 -7.81
CA GLY A 232 10.62 -18.82 -9.14
C GLY A 232 11.41 -19.59 -10.18
N GLN A 233 11.35 -19.11 -11.43
CA GLN A 233 12.20 -19.62 -12.49
C GLN A 233 13.57 -18.94 -12.40
N ASN A 234 14.62 -19.74 -12.53
CA ASN A 234 15.98 -19.24 -12.53
C ASN A 234 16.25 -18.34 -13.75
N VAL A 235 16.92 -17.21 -13.51
CA VAL A 235 17.37 -16.30 -14.55
C VAL A 235 18.81 -16.64 -14.91
N ASP A 236 19.03 -17.14 -16.11
CA ASP A 236 20.36 -17.48 -16.63
C ASP A 236 20.73 -16.49 -17.73
N THR A 237 21.54 -15.51 -17.37
CA THR A 237 22.02 -14.45 -18.26
C THR A 237 23.17 -14.92 -19.17
N GLU A 238 23.74 -16.11 -18.95
CA GLU A 238 24.74 -16.73 -19.83
C GLU A 238 24.07 -17.36 -21.05
N ASN A 239 22.99 -18.10 -20.79
CA ASN A 239 22.25 -18.80 -21.84
C ASN A 239 21.05 -17.99 -22.38
N GLY A 240 20.81 -16.79 -21.84
CA GLY A 240 19.74 -15.89 -22.27
C GLY A 240 18.34 -16.33 -21.82
N THR A 241 18.25 -17.16 -20.80
CA THR A 241 16.98 -17.60 -20.20
C THR A 241 16.55 -16.54 -19.18
N LEU A 242 15.68 -15.61 -19.61
CA LEU A 242 15.24 -14.47 -18.81
C LEU A 242 13.73 -14.54 -18.49
N PRO A 243 13.26 -15.51 -17.69
CA PRO A 243 11.86 -15.60 -17.31
C PRO A 243 11.47 -14.41 -16.41
N ASN A 244 10.36 -13.76 -16.74
CA ASN A 244 9.83 -12.58 -16.01
C ASN A 244 10.90 -11.51 -15.72
N SER A 245 11.91 -11.42 -16.57
CA SER A 245 13.05 -10.55 -16.38
C SER A 245 13.49 -9.94 -17.69
N THR A 246 14.17 -8.81 -17.58
CA THR A 246 14.73 -8.09 -18.72
C THR A 246 16.12 -7.61 -18.37
N VAL A 247 16.98 -7.53 -19.37
CA VAL A 247 18.26 -6.82 -19.23
C VAL A 247 18.29 -5.62 -20.14
N THR A 248 18.69 -4.49 -19.58
CA THR A 248 19.00 -3.27 -20.33
C THR A 248 20.48 -2.96 -20.18
N SER A 249 21.11 -2.48 -21.26
CA SER A 249 22.56 -2.29 -21.33
C SER A 249 22.89 -0.90 -21.85
N SER A 250 23.88 -0.26 -21.24
CA SER A 250 24.45 1.02 -21.67
C SER A 250 25.98 0.91 -21.64
N GLY A 251 26.57 0.55 -22.78
CA GLY A 251 27.98 0.18 -22.82
C GLY A 251 28.20 -1.09 -22.01
N ASN A 252 29.09 -1.01 -21.02
CA ASN A 252 29.46 -2.12 -20.14
C ASN A 252 28.63 -2.16 -18.85
N ASP A 253 27.72 -1.19 -18.63
CA ASP A 253 26.82 -1.17 -17.48
C ASP A 253 25.47 -1.82 -17.84
N HIS A 254 24.99 -2.70 -16.97
CA HIS A 254 23.81 -3.54 -17.20
C HIS A 254 22.85 -3.50 -16.02
N ILE A 255 21.56 -3.59 -16.32
CA ILE A 255 20.49 -3.68 -15.31
C ILE A 255 19.68 -4.93 -15.60
N LEU A 256 19.76 -5.93 -14.71
CA LEU A 256 18.84 -7.05 -14.69
C LEU A 256 17.64 -6.67 -13.83
N THR A 257 16.47 -6.51 -14.45
CA THR A 257 15.21 -6.28 -13.74
C THR A 257 14.41 -7.58 -13.73
N MET A 258 14.15 -8.12 -12.54
CA MET A 258 13.33 -9.31 -12.32
C MET A 258 12.00 -8.90 -11.70
N THR A 259 10.90 -9.40 -12.25
CA THR A 259 9.57 -9.28 -11.63
C THR A 259 9.23 -10.60 -10.95
N LEU A 260 9.01 -10.56 -9.63
CA LEU A 260 8.74 -11.76 -8.85
C LEU A 260 7.39 -12.37 -9.26
N ASN A 261 7.41 -13.67 -9.59
CA ASN A 261 6.21 -14.45 -9.91
C ASN A 261 5.78 -15.37 -8.76
N SER A 262 6.53 -15.36 -7.65
CA SER A 262 6.31 -16.11 -6.43
C SER A 262 6.72 -15.27 -5.23
N ILE A 263 6.26 -15.66 -4.03
CA ILE A 263 6.76 -15.07 -2.79
C ILE A 263 8.24 -15.47 -2.63
N THR A 264 9.08 -14.50 -2.27
CA THR A 264 10.54 -14.66 -2.17
C THR A 264 11.04 -13.99 -0.89
N ASP A 265 11.87 -14.66 -0.11
CA ASP A 265 12.56 -14.07 1.06
C ASP A 265 14.08 -14.05 0.88
N HIS A 266 14.58 -14.77 -0.12
CA HIS A 266 15.99 -14.94 -0.39
C HIS A 266 16.25 -14.86 -1.90
N LEU A 267 17.34 -14.20 -2.29
CA LEU A 267 17.80 -14.16 -3.67
C LEU A 267 19.24 -14.65 -3.74
N LYS A 268 19.43 -15.77 -4.43
CA LYS A 268 20.74 -16.33 -4.71
C LYS A 268 21.27 -15.85 -6.06
N VAL A 269 22.46 -15.29 -6.08
CA VAL A 269 23.17 -14.85 -7.28
C VAL A 269 24.47 -15.64 -7.39
N VAL A 270 24.64 -16.34 -8.50
CA VAL A 270 25.76 -17.24 -8.76
C VAL A 270 26.45 -16.83 -10.05
N SER A 271 27.78 -16.73 -10.04
CA SER A 271 28.54 -16.56 -11.28
C SER A 271 28.54 -17.83 -12.13
N SER A 272 28.50 -17.67 -13.45
CA SER A 272 28.62 -18.80 -14.39
C SER A 272 30.04 -19.36 -14.36
N ASN A 273 30.17 -20.65 -14.69
CA ASN A 273 31.46 -21.32 -14.73
C ASN A 273 32.13 -21.10 -16.10
N ASP A 274 32.87 -20.00 -16.27
CA ASP A 274 33.65 -19.68 -17.48
C ASP A 274 34.87 -18.83 -17.16
N ASP A 275 36.07 -19.41 -17.21
CA ASP A 275 37.35 -18.84 -16.80
C ASP A 275 37.84 -17.60 -17.60
N ARG A 276 36.96 -16.94 -18.35
CA ARG A 276 37.32 -15.91 -19.33
C ARG A 276 36.98 -14.48 -18.92
N ASP A 277 35.99 -14.25 -18.05
CA ASP A 277 35.47 -12.90 -17.75
C ASP A 277 35.06 -12.74 -16.27
N HIS A 278 35.29 -11.58 -15.66
CA HIS A 278 34.72 -11.22 -14.34
C HIS A 278 33.57 -10.20 -14.51
N VAL A 279 32.62 -10.22 -13.57
CA VAL A 279 31.52 -9.24 -13.53
C VAL A 279 31.53 -8.54 -12.19
N TYR A 280 31.34 -7.23 -12.20
CA TYR A 280 31.12 -6.47 -10.98
C TYR A 280 29.63 -6.40 -10.69
N LEU A 281 29.19 -6.88 -9.53
CA LEU A 281 27.90 -6.51 -8.96
C LEU A 281 28.06 -5.18 -8.22
N LEU A 282 27.31 -4.18 -8.65
CA LEU A 282 27.44 -2.79 -8.22
C LEU A 282 26.36 -2.40 -7.20
N GLU A 283 25.11 -2.80 -7.44
CA GLU A 283 23.98 -2.32 -6.65
C GLU A 283 22.79 -3.29 -6.74
N ILE A 284 21.99 -3.34 -5.68
CA ILE A 284 20.69 -4.00 -5.64
C ILE A 284 19.62 -3.00 -5.18
N LYS A 285 18.51 -2.94 -5.92
CA LYS A 285 17.35 -2.12 -5.56
C LYS A 285 16.08 -2.94 -5.61
N LEU A 286 15.16 -2.65 -4.68
CA LEU A 286 13.84 -3.26 -4.61
C LEU A 286 12.77 -2.23 -4.99
N PHE A 287 11.75 -2.65 -5.72
CA PHE A 287 10.62 -1.83 -6.12
C PHE A 287 9.31 -2.56 -5.88
N ASP A 288 8.27 -1.81 -5.52
CA ASP A 288 6.90 -2.33 -5.41
C ASP A 288 6.26 -2.57 -6.79
N ASN A 289 5.00 -3.01 -6.80
CA ASN A 289 4.22 -3.27 -8.01
C ASN A 289 3.98 -2.03 -8.89
N ASN A 290 4.19 -0.83 -8.34
CA ASN A 290 4.00 0.46 -9.02
C ASN A 290 5.33 1.10 -9.45
N ASP A 291 6.44 0.35 -9.42
CA ASP A 291 7.80 0.84 -9.69
C ASP A 291 8.27 1.93 -8.70
N VAL A 292 7.75 1.96 -7.48
CA VAL A 292 8.25 2.81 -6.39
C VAL A 292 9.36 2.07 -5.65
N GLU A 293 10.53 2.70 -5.51
CA GLU A 293 11.67 2.12 -4.81
C GLU A 293 11.35 1.91 -3.32
N ILE A 294 11.64 0.72 -2.81
CA ILE A 294 11.61 0.37 -1.39
C ILE A 294 13.08 0.35 -0.92
N PRO A 295 13.48 1.29 -0.04
CA PRO A 295 14.81 1.31 0.53
C PRO A 295 15.18 -0.02 1.19
N LEU A 296 16.42 -0.47 0.97
CA LEU A 296 16.95 -1.72 1.55
C LEU A 296 17.68 -1.53 2.90
N THR A 297 17.46 -0.37 3.52
CA THR A 297 18.01 -0.01 4.84
C THR A 297 16.94 0.72 5.66
N CYS A 298 16.62 0.18 6.85
CA CYS A 298 15.69 0.75 7.81
C CYS A 298 16.42 1.46 8.97
N ASN A 299 17.27 2.45 8.67
CA ASN A 299 18.01 3.23 9.68
C ASN A 299 17.30 4.53 10.09
#